data_AF-G5GBN8-F1
#
_entry.id   AF-G5GBN8-F1
#
_cell.length_a   1.000
_cell.length_b   1.000
_cell.length_c   1.000
_cell.angle_alpha   90.00
_cell.angle_beta   90.00
_cell.angle_gamma   90.00
#
_symmetry.space_group_name_H-M   'P 1'
#
loop_
_entity.id
_entity.type
_entity.pdbx_description
1 polymer ?
#
loop_
_entity_poly.entity_id
_entity_poly.type
_entity_poly.pdbx_seq_one_letter_code
_entity_poly.pdbx_strand_id
1 'polypeptide(L)' 'MKLASKVTEIYCIADDFCKEYNLELNKTSLSLSNPSANSPKHRKRKGRMSDAEMITILILF' A
#
# COMPACT_ATOMS: atom_id res chain seq x y z
N MET A 1 28.34 -14.35 -6.68
CA MET A 1 27.62 -13.89 -5.46
C MET A 1 27.01 -12.48 -5.55
N LYS A 2 27.17 -11.70 -6.63
CA LYS A 2 26.71 -10.28 -6.68
C LYS A 2 25.22 -10.06 -6.96
N LEU A 3 24.52 -11.02 -7.58
CA LEU A 3 23.11 -10.84 -7.95
C LEU A 3 22.18 -10.91 -6.72
N ALA A 4 22.45 -11.84 -5.80
CA ALA A 4 21.64 -12.03 -4.59
C ALA A 4 21.58 -10.76 -3.74
N SER A 5 22.71 -10.07 -3.55
CA SER A 5 22.77 -8.83 -2.75
C SER A 5 21.88 -7.72 -3.32
N LYS A 6 21.86 -7.54 -4.65
CA LYS A 6 21.05 -6.50 -5.30
C LYS A 6 19.56 -6.83 -5.25
N VAL A 7 19.19 -8.10 -5.42
CA VAL A 7 17.80 -8.55 -5.30
C VAL A 7 17.29 -8.35 -3.87
N THR A 8 18.12 -8.68 -2.87
CA THR A 8 17.80 -8.41 -1.46
C THR A 8 17.61 -6.93 -1.19
N GLU A 9 18.49 -6.08 -1.72
CA GLU A 9 18.41 -4.62 -1.56
C GLU A 9 17.10 -4.04 -2.12
N ILE A 10 16.69 -4.46 -3.32
CA ILE A 10 15.40 -4.07 -3.92
C ILE A 10 14.23 -4.53 -3.04
N TYR A 11 14.27 -5.76 -2.54
CA TYR A 11 13.20 -6.28 -1.69
C TYR A 11 13.11 -5.55 -0.36
N CYS A 12 14.24 -5.18 0.25
CA CYS A 12 14.28 -4.38 1.48
C CYS A 12 13.64 -3.00 1.27
N ILE A 13 13.98 -2.31 0.19
CA ILE A 13 13.39 -1.00 -0.15
C ILE A 13 11.88 -1.13 -0.34
N ALA A 14 11.44 -2.16 -1.06
CA ALA A 14 10.04 -2.41 -1.34
C ALA A 14 9.22 -2.74 -0.08
N ASP A 15 9.79 -3.54 0.83
CA ASP A 15 9.19 -3.88 2.13
C ASP A 15 9.05 -2.65 3.03
N ASP A 16 10.08 -1.83 3.15
CA ASP A 16 10.05 -0.60 3.96
C ASP A 16 9.04 0.42 3.43
N PHE A 17 8.97 0.59 2.10
CA PHE A 17 7.95 1.42 1.48
C PHE A 17 6.53 0.91 1.77
N CYS A 18 6.29 -0.40 1.68
CA CYS A 18 4.97 -0.96 1.97
C CYS A 18 4.54 -0.70 3.43
N LYS A 19 5.47 -0.76 4.40
CA LYS A 19 5.16 -0.45 5.81
C LYS A 19 4.71 1.00 5.99
N GLU A 20 5.47 1.95 5.43
CA GLU A 20 5.17 3.38 5.49
C GLU A 20 3.83 3.70 4.80
N TYR A 21 3.61 3.15 3.60
CA TYR A 21 2.38 3.32 2.84
C TYR A 21 1.15 2.80 3.59
N ASN A 22 1.24 1.61 4.21
CA ASN A 22 0.16 1.06 5.00
C ASN A 22 -0.20 1.95 6.20
N LEU A 23 0.80 2.56 6.83
CA LEU A 23 0.62 3.48 7.95
C LEU A 23 -0.07 4.77 7.50
N GLU A 24 0.34 5.35 6.37
CA GLU A 24 -0.33 6.51 5.77
C GLU A 24 -1.78 6.22 5.35
N LEU A 25 -2.03 5.09 4.69
CA LEU A 25 -3.38 4.69 4.31
C LEU A 25 -4.33 4.55 5.51
N ASN A 26 -3.83 4.04 6.63
CA ASN A 26 -4.64 3.89 7.84
C ASN A 26 -4.98 5.26 8.44
N LYS A 27 -4.07 6.25 8.38
CA LYS A 27 -4.36 7.64 8.77
C LYS A 27 -5.44 8.26 7.89
N THR A 28 -5.34 8.12 6.57
CA THR A 28 -6.29 8.72 5.63
C THR A 28 -7.65 8.01 5.64
N SER A 29 -7.68 6.69 5.85
CA SER A 29 -8.91 5.89 5.91
C SER A 29 -9.80 6.23 7.11
N LEU A 30 -9.21 6.62 8.25
CA LEU A 30 -9.98 7.04 9.44
C LEU A 30 -10.69 8.40 9.22
N SER A 31 -10.25 9.20 8.25
CA SER A 31 -10.92 10.46 7.87
C SER A 31 -12.28 10.22 7.19
N LEU A 32 -12.46 9.06 6.54
CA LEU A 32 -13.71 8.71 5.83
C LEU A 32 -14.76 8.04 6.73
N SER A 33 -14.43 7.67 7.97
CA SER A 33 -15.29 6.89 8.86
C SER A 33 -16.20 7.70 9.79
N ASN A 34 -16.58 8.93 9.40
CA ASN A 34 -17.74 9.61 9.97
C ASN A 34 -18.95 9.43 9.04
N PRO A 35 -19.60 8.26 8.98
CA PRO A 35 -20.84 8.11 8.25
C PRO A 35 -21.94 8.84 9.04
N SER A 36 -22.30 10.04 8.59
CA SER A 36 -23.64 10.56 8.88
C SER A 36 -24.66 9.50 8.45
N ALA A 37 -25.72 9.30 9.24
CA ALA A 37 -26.72 8.24 9.07
C ALA A 37 -27.39 8.19 7.67
N ASN A 38 -27.20 9.23 6.85
CA ASN A 38 -27.75 9.38 5.51
C ASN A 38 -26.73 9.27 4.36
N SER A 39 -25.47 8.87 4.60
CA SER A 39 -24.49 8.75 3.51
C SER A 39 -24.75 7.49 2.66
N PRO A 40 -24.66 7.60 1.31
CA PRO A 40 -24.86 6.46 0.43
C PRO A 40 -23.83 5.37 0.78
N LYS A 41 -24.31 4.13 0.97
CA LYS A 41 -23.47 2.95 1.25
C LYS A 41 -22.44 2.80 0.14
N HIS A 42 -21.24 3.34 0.36
CA HIS A 42 -20.11 3.13 -0.55
C HIS A 42 -19.85 1.63 -0.65
N ARG A 43 -19.69 1.14 -1.88
CA ARG A 43 -19.32 -0.23 -2.17
C ARG A 43 -18.08 -0.57 -1.35
N LYS A 44 -18.05 -1.69 -0.61
CA LYS A 44 -16.87 -2.18 0.12
C LYS A 44 -15.76 -2.64 -0.84
N ARG A 45 -15.38 -1.80 -1.80
CA ARG A 45 -14.22 -2.03 -2.65
C ARG A 45 -13.03 -1.57 -1.83
N LYS A 46 -12.11 -2.48 -1.50
CA LYS A 46 -10.77 -2.08 -1.08
C LYS A 46 -10.20 -1.29 -2.25
N GLY A 47 -10.24 0.04 -2.21
CA GLY A 47 -9.54 0.92 -3.16
C GLY A 47 -8.02 0.85 -2.96
N ARG A 48 -7.52 -0.27 -2.44
CA ARG A 48 -6.13 -0.52 -2.07
C ARG A 48 -5.59 -1.53 -3.05
N MET A 49 -4.54 -1.12 -3.75
CA MET A 49 -3.67 -1.99 -4.51
C MET A 49 -3.01 -2.99 -3.55
N SER A 50 -2.78 -4.22 -4.00
CA SER A 50 -2.08 -5.25 -3.22
C SER A 50 -0.59 -4.94 -3.11
N ASP A 51 0.07 -5.53 -2.10
CA ASP A 51 1.52 -5.35 -1.92
C ASP A 51 2.28 -5.82 -3.17
N ALA A 52 1.86 -6.90 -3.81
CA ALA A 52 2.48 -7.39 -5.05
C ALA A 52 2.38 -6.38 -6.21
N GLU A 53 1.22 -5.75 -6.38
CA GLU A 53 1.03 -4.72 -7.41
C GLU A 53 1.84 -3.46 -7.10
N MET A 54 1.92 -3.03 -5.83
CA MET A 54 2.77 -1.92 -5.37
C MET A 54 4.25 -2.17 -5.64
N ILE A 55 4.75 -3.34 -5.24
CA ILE A 55 6.14 -3.76 -5.44
C ILE A 55 6.43 -3.83 -6.94
N THR A 56 5.50 -4.34 -7.74
CA THR A 56 5.65 -4.43 -9.20
C THR A 56 5.78 -3.04 -9.83
N ILE A 57 4.97 -2.06 -9.42
CA ILE A 57 5.09 -0.69 -9.91
C ILE A 57 6.44 -0.08 -9.51
N LEU A 58 6.87 -0.25 -8.26
CA LEU A 58 8.16 0.27 -7.75
C LEU A 58 9.38 -0.32 -8.46
N ILE A 59 9.29 -1.56 -8.94
CA ILE A 59 10.37 -2.22 -9.69
C ILE A 59 10.34 -1.83 -11.17
N LEU A 60 9.17 -1.58 -11.74
CA LEU A 60 8.99 -1.29 -13.17
C LEU A 60 9.18 0.18 -13.55
N PHE A 61 8.94 1.12 -12.63
CA PHE A 61 8.99 2.57 -12.85
C PHE A 61 9.99 3.25 -11.92
#